data_AF-A0A7C4S2T4-F1
#
_entry.id   AF-A0A7C4S2T4-F1
#
_cell.length_a   1.000
_cell.length_b   1.000
_cell.length_c   1.000
_cell.angle_alpha   90.00
_cell.angle_beta   90.00
_cell.angle_gamma   90.00
#
_symmetry.space_group_name_H-M   'P 1'
#
loop_
_entity.id
_entity.type
_entity.pdbx_description
1 polymer ?
#
loop_
_entity_poly.entity_id
_entity_poly.type
_entity_poly.pdbx_seq_one_letter_code
_entity_poly.pdbx_strand_id
1 'polypeptide(L)' 'MLRQRKGVARDKEVYKMVKAIYKDLSVKEFYKAVMKLELKGLINVSSISKSIKSLRLRET' A
#
# COMPACT_ATOMS: atom_id res chain seq x y z
N MET A 1 -2.14 -3.39 -12.82
CA MET A 1 -2.34 -1.94 -12.60
C MET A 1 -1.18 -1.26 -11.85
N LEU A 2 -0.56 -1.86 -10.82
CA LEU A 2 0.70 -1.33 -10.24
C LEU A 2 1.86 -1.28 -11.27
N ARG A 3 1.93 -2.22 -12.21
CA ARG A 3 2.87 -2.19 -13.36
C ARG A 3 2.76 -0.92 -14.24
N GLN A 4 1.59 -0.29 -14.32
CA GLN A 4 1.39 0.89 -15.18
C GLN A 4 1.90 2.19 -14.53
N ARG A 5 2.13 2.21 -13.20
CA ARG A 5 2.70 3.34 -12.45
C ARG A 5 4.14 3.10 -11.96
N LYS A 6 4.94 2.33 -12.73
CA LYS A 6 6.29 1.88 -12.31
C LYS A 6 6.33 1.17 -10.94
N GLY A 7 5.22 0.55 -10.54
CA GLY A 7 5.10 -0.19 -9.28
C GLY A 7 4.87 0.65 -8.02
N VAL A 8 4.64 1.97 -8.12
CA VAL A 8 4.54 2.88 -6.96
C VAL A 8 3.13 3.48 -6.82
N ALA A 9 2.59 3.51 -5.60
CA ALA A 9 1.32 4.16 -5.28
C ALA A 9 1.32 4.77 -3.86
N ARG A 10 0.52 5.82 -3.63
CA ARG A 10 0.36 6.39 -2.28
C ARG A 10 -0.57 5.53 -1.43
N ASP A 11 -0.28 5.41 -0.15
CA ASP A 11 -1.09 4.68 0.84
C ASP A 11 -2.59 5.00 0.77
N LYS A 12 -2.96 6.27 0.71
CA LYS A 12 -4.36 6.72 0.62
C LYS A 12 -5.05 6.29 -0.67
N GLU A 13 -4.32 6.27 -1.80
CA GLU A 13 -4.85 5.79 -3.06
C GLU A 13 -5.10 4.29 -3.01
N VAL A 14 -4.11 3.52 -2.52
CA VAL A 14 -4.23 2.07 -2.36
C VAL A 14 -5.37 1.73 -1.39
N TYR A 15 -5.47 2.41 -0.25
CA TYR A 15 -6.56 2.21 0.70
C TYR A 15 -7.94 2.44 0.07
N LYS A 16 -8.12 3.53 -0.69
CA LYS A 16 -9.39 3.81 -1.39
C LYS A 16 -9.74 2.69 -2.38
N MET A 17 -8.75 2.20 -3.14
CA MET A 17 -8.96 1.11 -4.10
C MET A 17 -9.32 -0.21 -3.41
N VAL A 18 -8.60 -0.58 -2.35
CA VAL A 18 -8.89 -1.82 -1.61
C VAL A 18 -10.24 -1.72 -0.91
N LYS A 19 -10.59 -0.57 -0.33
CA LYS A 19 -11.90 -0.34 0.30
C LYS A 19 -13.06 -0.38 -0.69
N ALA A 20 -12.84 0.01 -1.95
CA ALA A 20 -13.86 -0.13 -3.00
C ALA A 20 -14.19 -1.60 -3.30
N ILE A 21 -13.23 -2.52 -3.09
CA ILE A 21 -13.40 -3.97 -3.25
C ILE A 21 -13.94 -4.60 -1.96
N TYR A 22 -13.36 -4.22 -0.82
CA TYR A 22 -13.71 -4.69 0.52
C TYR A 22 -14.40 -3.57 1.30
N LYS A 23 -15.74 -3.53 1.23
CA LYS A 23 -16.56 -2.43 1.79
C LYS A 23 -16.36 -2.22 3.28
N ASP A 24 -16.10 -3.29 4.03
CA ASP A 24 -15.85 -3.26 5.48
C ASP A 24 -14.35 -3.38 5.81
N LEU A 25 -13.55 -2.48 5.24
CA LEU A 25 -12.13 -2.39 5.55
C LEU A 25 -11.85 -1.17 6.41
N SER A 26 -11.33 -1.40 7.62
CA SER A 26 -10.82 -0.33 8.47
C SER A 26 -9.41 0.12 8.06
N VAL A 27 -9.08 1.38 8.38
CA VAL A 27 -7.72 1.93 8.16
C VAL A 27 -6.66 1.13 8.92
N LYS A 28 -7.00 0.64 10.12
CA LYS A 28 -6.09 -0.14 10.98
C LYS A 28 -5.75 -1.48 10.33
N GLU A 29 -6.74 -2.18 9.79
CA GLU A 29 -6.54 -3.45 9.09
C GLU A 29 -5.72 -3.28 7.82
N PHE A 30 -5.99 -2.21 7.07
CA PHE A 30 -5.20 -1.85 5.90
C PHE A 30 -3.71 -1.71 6.25
N TYR A 31 -3.36 -0.87 7.24
CA TYR A 31 -1.96 -0.70 7.61
C TYR A 31 -1.33 -1.96 8.22
N LYS A 32 -2.10 -2.77 8.95
CA LYS A 32 -1.65 -4.08 9.44
C LYS A 32 -1.29 -5.01 8.28
N ALA A 33 -2.08 -5.02 7.20
CA ALA A 33 -1.80 -5.79 6.01
C ALA A 33 -0.56 -5.26 5.25
N VAL A 34 -0.45 -3.95 5.09
CA VAL A 34 0.72 -3.30 4.48
C VAL A 34 2.01 -3.67 5.21
N MET A 35 2.04 -3.57 6.55
CA MET A 35 3.20 -3.99 7.35
C MET A 35 3.53 -5.47 7.16
N LYS A 36 2.52 -6.36 7.13
CA LYS A 36 2.74 -7.78 6.87
C LYS A 36 3.36 -8.03 5.50
N LEU A 37 2.92 -7.30 4.47
CA LEU A 37 3.46 -7.43 3.11
C LEU A 37 4.90 -6.91 3.01
N GLU A 38 5.21 -5.85 3.75
CA GLU A 38 6.57 -5.32 3.86
C GLU A 38 7.52 -6.30 4.55
N LEU A 39 7.10 -6.88 5.69
CA LEU A 39 7.88 -7.90 6.41
C LEU A 39 8.11 -9.16 5.58
N LYS A 40 7.17 -9.52 4.71
CA LYS A 40 7.32 -10.62 3.74
C LYS A 40 8.22 -10.27 2.56
N GLY A 41 8.69 -9.02 2.48
CA GLY A 41 9.54 -8.54 1.40
C GLY A 41 8.81 -8.40 0.06
N LEU A 42 7.47 -8.34 0.04
CA LEU A 42 6.68 -8.22 -1.19
C LEU A 42 6.54 -6.76 -1.65
N ILE A 43 6.60 -5.84 -0.71
CA ILE A 43 6.55 -4.40 -0.96
C ILE A 43 7.63 -3.69 -0.15
N ASN A 44 8.01 -2.49 -0.61
CA ASN A 44 8.75 -1.51 0.17
C ASN A 44 7.82 -0.36 0.53
N VAL A 45 7.88 0.10 1.78
CA VAL A 45 7.15 1.29 2.23
C VAL A 45 8.16 2.39 2.55
N SER A 46 7.96 3.58 1.99
CA SER A 46 8.77 4.76 2.32
C SER A 46 7.88 5.96 2.66
N SER A 47 8.35 6.83 3.55
CA SER A 47 7.62 8.06 3.90
C SER A 47 7.96 9.17 2.90
N ILE A 48 6.94 9.77 2.28
CA ILE A 48 7.09 10.99 1.46
C ILE A 48 7.00 12.22 2.36
N SER A 49 6.10 12.19 3.34
CA SER A 49 5.94 13.22 4.38
C SER A 49 5.41 12.57 5.66
N LYS A 50 5.21 13.37 6.74
CA LYS A 50 4.67 12.86 8.01
C LYS A 50 3.36 12.08 7.86
N SER A 51 2.55 12.37 6.83
CA SER A 51 1.19 11.82 6.66
C SER A 51 0.97 11.07 5.35
N ILE A 52 2.01 10.91 4.52
CA ILE A 52 1.91 10.27 3.21
C ILE A 52 3.02 9.23 3.07
N LYS A 53 2.62 7.97 2.85
CA LYS A 53 3.53 6.86 2.53
C LYS A 53 3.43 6.46 1.08
N SER A 54 4.57 6.09 0.51
CA SER A 54 4.73 5.46 -0.79
C SER A 54 4.83 3.96 -0.61
N LEU A 55 4.05 3.19 -1.36
CA LEU A 55 4.10 1.73 -1.41
C LEU A 55 4.62 1.33 -2.79
N ARG A 56 5.69 0.55 -2.83
CA ARG A 56 6.28 0.03 -4.06
C ARG A 56 6.30 -1.50 -4.05
N LEU A 57 5.90 -2.15 -5.14
CA LEU A 57 6.14 -3.59 -5.30
C LEU A 57 7.64 -3.87 -5.38
N ARG A 58 8.11 -4.89 -4.69
CA ARG A 58 9.49 -5.35 -4.87
C ARG A 58 9.57 -6.10 -6.19
N GLU A 59 10.35 -5.57 -7.13
CA GLU A 59 10.69 -6.31 -8.34
C GLU A 59 11.59 -7.48 -7.90
N THR A 60 11.13 -8.71 -8.14
CA THR A 60 11.89 -9.95 -7.91
C THR A 60 12.63 -10.29 -9.19
#